data_AF-A0A1V5Y9N1-F1
#
_entry.id   AF-A0A1V5Y9N1-F1
#
_cell.length_a   1.000
_cell.length_b   1.000
_cell.length_c   1.000
_cell.angle_alpha   90.00
_cell.angle_beta   90.00
_cell.angle_gamma   90.00
#
_symmetry.space_group_name_H-M   'P 1'
#
loop_
_entity.id
_entity.type
_entity.pdbx_description
1 polymer ?
#
loop_
_entity_poly.entity_id
_entity_poly.type
_entity_poly.pdbx_seq_one_letter_code
_entity_poly.pdbx_strand_id
1 'polypeptide(L)'
;MRKLLYTILKKLYLFLDIKKLLGYVSTGETLPPPLSRQEEAELISRLASGDDKVRQTLIERNLRLVVYIARKFENTGVSIEDLISIGTIGLIKAVNTFEPSKRIKLATYASRCIENEILMCLRRSCRLKLEVSLDEPLNIDWDGNELLLSDILGTESDIVYRGVEDEVDKELLELAMAKLDEREKRIMELRFGLGSNEECTQKQVADMLGISQSYISRLEKRIIKILKKEMSAMM
;
A
#
# COMPACT_ATOMS: atom_id res chain seq x y z
N MET A 1 -14.44 -46.33 27.41
CA MET A 1 -13.74 -45.58 26.33
C MET A 1 -14.51 -44.36 25.82
N ARG A 2 -15.80 -44.46 25.42
CA ARG A 2 -16.59 -43.31 24.91
C ARG A 2 -16.64 -42.08 25.82
N LYS A 3 -16.81 -42.25 27.13
CA LYS A 3 -16.84 -41.14 28.10
C LYS A 3 -15.52 -40.39 28.16
N LEU A 4 -14.40 -41.11 28.13
CA LEU A 4 -13.05 -40.51 28.16
C LEU A 4 -12.78 -39.71 26.88
N LEU A 5 -13.15 -40.26 25.72
CA LEU A 5 -13.04 -39.57 24.44
C LEU A 5 -13.86 -38.28 24.41
N TYR A 6 -15.09 -38.31 24.94
CA TYR A 6 -15.95 -37.14 25.06
C TYR A 6 -15.35 -36.07 25.98
N THR A 7 -14.77 -36.46 27.11
CA THR A 7 -14.11 -35.52 28.03
C THR A 7 -12.86 -34.89 27.41
N ILE A 8 -12.09 -35.67 26.65
CA ILE A 8 -10.90 -35.18 25.94
C ILE A 8 -11.32 -34.21 24.83
N LEU A 9 -12.31 -34.57 24.00
CA LEU A 9 -12.84 -33.69 22.95
C LEU A 9 -13.44 -32.40 23.52
N LYS A 10 -14.14 -32.47 24.66
CA LYS A 10 -14.71 -31.30 25.33
C LYS A 10 -13.62 -30.40 25.92
N LYS A 11 -12.55 -30.97 26.46
CA LYS A 11 -11.37 -30.22 26.90
C LYS A 11 -10.61 -29.61 25.72
N LEU A 12 -10.48 -30.33 24.60
CA LEU A 12 -9.85 -29.83 23.39
C LEU A 12 -10.66 -28.66 22.80
N TYR A 13 -11.99 -28.80 22.74
CA TYR A 13 -12.90 -27.73 22.31
C TYR A 13 -12.83 -26.49 23.21
N LEU A 14 -12.67 -26.68 24.52
CA LEU A 14 -12.45 -25.56 25.47
C LEU A 14 -11.05 -24.95 25.34
N PHE A 15 -10.04 -25.76 25.04
CA PHE A 15 -8.63 -25.37 24.94
C PHE A 15 -8.32 -24.61 23.64
N LEU A 16 -8.98 -24.96 22.54
CA LEU A 16 -8.81 -24.31 21.24
C LEU A 16 -9.56 -22.96 21.12
N ASP A 17 -10.23 -22.48 22.17
CA ASP A 17 -10.95 -21.18 22.22
C ASP A 17 -11.72 -20.85 20.92
N ILE A 18 -12.35 -21.88 20.32
CA ILE A 18 -13.03 -21.77 19.01
C ILE A 18 -14.20 -20.77 19.07
N LYS A 19 -14.67 -20.42 20.28
CA LYS A 19 -15.63 -19.35 20.50
C LYS A 19 -15.11 -17.95 20.15
N LYS A 20 -13.79 -17.72 20.16
CA LYS A 20 -13.23 -16.44 19.67
C LYS A 20 -13.17 -16.34 18.16
N LEU A 21 -13.34 -17.44 17.43
CA LEU A 21 -13.51 -17.42 15.99
C LEU A 21 -14.99 -17.20 15.63
N LEU A 22 -15.63 -16.21 16.24
CA LEU A 22 -16.96 -15.74 15.84
C LEU A 22 -16.79 -14.90 14.58
N GLY A 23 -16.60 -15.59 13.45
CA GLY A 23 -16.88 -15.00 12.15
C GLY A 23 -18.37 -14.79 12.01
N TYR A 24 -18.78 -13.72 11.32
CA TYR A 24 -20.14 -13.58 10.82
C TYR A 24 -20.37 -14.65 9.75
N VAL A 25 -20.66 -15.88 10.16
CA VAL A 25 -21.15 -16.91 9.26
C VAL A 25 -22.64 -16.62 9.13
N SER A 26 -23.10 -16.41 7.90
CA SER A 26 -24.52 -16.34 7.53
C SER A 26 -25.23 -17.67 7.82
N THR A 27 -25.25 -18.06 9.08
CA THR A 27 -25.97 -19.20 9.64
C THR A 27 -27.15 -18.60 10.37
N GLY A 28 -28.34 -19.17 10.18
CA GLY A 28 -29.65 -18.58 10.52
C GLY A 28 -29.95 -18.29 11.99
N GLU A 29 -28.95 -17.96 12.82
CA GLU A 29 -29.15 -17.34 14.12
C GLU A 29 -29.60 -15.89 13.90
N THR A 30 -30.88 -15.64 14.18
CA THR A 30 -31.48 -14.33 14.09
C THR A 30 -30.71 -13.34 14.96
N LEU A 31 -30.22 -12.25 14.36
CA LEU A 31 -29.58 -11.14 15.08
C LEU A 31 -30.44 -10.72 16.28
N PRO A 32 -29.80 -10.43 17.44
CA PRO A 32 -30.54 -10.16 18.66
C PRO A 32 -31.50 -8.99 18.45
N PRO A 33 -32.69 -9.04 19.08
CA PRO A 33 -33.66 -7.97 18.94
C PRO A 33 -33.09 -6.66 19.51
N PRO A 34 -33.50 -5.51 18.94
CA PRO A 34 -33.08 -4.21 19.42
C PRO A 34 -33.55 -4.02 20.87
N LEU A 35 -32.78 -3.24 21.63
CA LEU A 35 -33.12 -2.88 23.00
C LEU A 35 -34.35 -1.99 23.04
N SER A 36 -35.08 -2.04 24.16
CA SER A 36 -36.11 -1.05 24.44
C SER A 36 -35.46 0.32 24.73
N ARG A 37 -36.23 1.40 24.58
CA ARG A 37 -35.73 2.77 24.84
C ARG A 37 -35.24 2.97 26.29
N GLN A 38 -35.83 2.26 27.24
CA GLN A 38 -35.48 2.35 28.66
C GLN A 38 -34.14 1.65 28.93
N GLU A 39 -33.98 0.42 28.45
CA GLU A 39 -32.73 -0.35 28.56
C GLU A 39 -31.57 0.34 27.85
N GLU A 40 -31.82 0.91 26.65
CA GLU A 40 -30.81 1.66 25.91
C GLU A 40 -30.34 2.89 26.71
N ALA A 41 -31.27 3.64 27.33
CA ALA A 41 -30.92 4.79 28.15
C ALA A 41 -30.10 4.39 29.40
N GLU A 42 -30.44 3.27 30.04
CA GLU A 42 -29.70 2.75 31.19
C GLU A 42 -28.27 2.36 30.80
N LEU A 43 -28.11 1.59 29.71
CA LEU A 43 -26.78 1.19 29.21
C LEU A 43 -25.96 2.40 28.75
N ILE A 44 -26.58 3.40 28.14
CA ILE A 44 -25.92 4.64 27.75
C ILE A 44 -25.45 5.44 28.97
N SER A 45 -26.20 5.45 30.07
CA SER A 45 -25.74 6.11 31.30
C SER A 45 -24.47 5.45 31.87
N ARG A 46 -24.36 4.13 31.70
CA ARG A 46 -23.20 3.32 32.11
C ARG A 46 -22.04 3.33 31.11
N LEU A 47 -22.23 3.83 29.89
CA LEU A 47 -21.10 4.00 28.95
C LEU A 47 -20.02 4.94 29.50
N ALA A 48 -20.41 5.96 30.28
CA ALA A 48 -19.48 6.91 30.88
C ALA A 48 -18.52 6.26 31.89
N SER A 49 -18.91 5.15 32.54
CA SER A 49 -18.03 4.42 33.46
C SER A 49 -17.00 3.54 32.76
N GLY A 50 -17.05 3.45 31.42
CA GLY A 50 -16.07 2.74 30.62
C GLY A 50 -16.13 1.22 30.67
N ASP A 51 -17.29 0.62 30.99
CA ASP A 51 -17.47 -0.83 31.08
C ASP A 51 -17.53 -1.49 29.68
N ASP A 52 -16.57 -2.37 29.39
CA ASP A 52 -16.47 -3.06 28.11
C ASP A 52 -17.65 -4.01 27.83
N LYS A 53 -18.26 -4.58 28.88
CA LYS A 53 -19.44 -5.44 28.71
C LYS A 53 -20.65 -4.66 28.20
N VAL A 54 -20.79 -3.41 28.65
CA VAL A 54 -21.84 -2.50 28.19
C VAL A 54 -21.62 -2.14 26.72
N ARG A 55 -20.38 -1.84 26.33
CA ARG A 55 -20.03 -1.57 24.92
C ARG A 55 -20.38 -2.75 24.02
N GLN A 56 -19.93 -3.95 24.40
CA GLN A 56 -20.21 -5.17 23.65
C GLN A 56 -21.72 -5.39 23.47
N THR A 57 -22.49 -5.25 24.56
CA THR A 57 -23.94 -5.40 24.52
C THR A 57 -24.59 -4.40 23.57
N LEU A 58 -24.17 -3.14 23.60
CA LEU A 58 -24.68 -2.10 22.70
C LEU A 58 -24.31 -2.37 21.23
N ILE A 59 -23.11 -2.88 20.96
CA ILE A 59 -22.68 -3.24 19.61
C ILE A 59 -23.54 -4.39 19.08
N GLU A 60 -23.64 -5.51 19.81
CA GLU A 60 -24.39 -6.71 19.39
C GLU A 60 -25.86 -6.38 19.11
N ARG A 61 -26.50 -5.60 19.99
CA ARG A 61 -27.91 -5.22 19.87
C ARG A 61 -28.20 -4.26 18.70
N ASN A 62 -27.18 -3.59 18.17
CA ASN A 62 -27.30 -2.65 17.05
C ASN A 62 -26.77 -3.20 15.72
N LEU A 63 -26.34 -4.47 15.64
CA LEU A 63 -25.85 -5.07 14.38
C LEU A 63 -26.87 -5.03 13.23
N ARG A 64 -28.17 -5.10 13.54
CA ARG A 64 -29.25 -5.00 12.52
C ARG A 64 -29.21 -3.67 11.77
N LEU A 65 -28.79 -2.59 12.43
CA LEU A 65 -28.62 -1.27 11.80
C LEU A 65 -27.48 -1.31 10.77
N VAL A 66 -26.37 -2.00 11.10
CA VAL A 66 -25.23 -2.17 10.20
C VAL A 66 -25.66 -2.89 8.92
N VAL A 67 -26.38 -4.02 9.06
CA VAL A 67 -26.90 -4.78 7.91
C VAL A 67 -27.84 -3.93 7.05
N TYR A 68 -28.75 -3.17 7.68
CA TYR A 68 -29.65 -2.27 6.96
C TYR A 68 -28.91 -1.19 6.17
N ILE A 69 -27.86 -0.60 6.74
CA ILE A 69 -27.07 0.43 6.06
C ILE A 69 -26.21 -0.19 4.96
N ALA A 70 -25.55 -1.32 5.22
CA ALA A 70 -24.69 -2.00 4.25
C ALA A 70 -25.45 -2.39 2.96
N ARG A 71 -26.71 -2.81 3.07
CA ARG A 71 -27.57 -3.11 1.90
C ARG A 71 -27.75 -1.94 0.93
N LYS A 72 -27.64 -0.68 1.40
CA LYS A 72 -27.69 0.49 0.50
C LYS A 72 -26.50 0.56 -0.46
N PHE A 73 -25.41 -0.16 -0.17
CA PHE A 73 -24.16 -0.16 -0.92
C PHE A 73 -23.89 -1.48 -1.66
N GLU A 74 -24.88 -2.38 -1.76
CA GLU A 74 -24.70 -3.72 -2.37
C GLU A 74 -24.29 -3.65 -3.85
N ASN A 75 -24.75 -2.64 -4.60
CA ASN A 75 -24.45 -2.45 -6.02
C ASN A 75 -23.04 -1.86 -6.30
N THR A 76 -22.14 -1.81 -5.32
CA THR A 76 -20.82 -1.18 -5.47
C THR A 76 -19.73 -2.13 -5.97
N GLY A 77 -20.04 -3.43 -6.06
CA GLY A 77 -19.12 -4.50 -6.48
C GLY A 77 -18.32 -5.13 -5.34
N VAL A 78 -18.53 -4.70 -4.10
CA VAL A 78 -17.93 -5.28 -2.89
C VAL A 78 -18.93 -6.26 -2.26
N SER A 79 -18.45 -7.38 -1.71
CA SER A 79 -19.29 -8.35 -1.01
C SER A 79 -20.07 -7.70 0.12
N ILE A 80 -21.36 -8.03 0.24
CA ILE A 80 -22.21 -7.53 1.33
C ILE A 80 -21.67 -7.92 2.70
N GLU A 81 -21.01 -9.08 2.83
CA GLU A 81 -20.41 -9.54 4.08
C GLU A 81 -19.22 -8.66 4.51
N ASP A 82 -18.42 -8.21 3.54
CA ASP A 82 -17.33 -7.26 3.78
C ASP A 82 -17.87 -5.90 4.19
N LEU A 83 -18.92 -5.42 3.51
CA LEU A 83 -19.58 -4.16 3.85
C LEU A 83 -20.17 -4.19 5.27
N ILE A 84 -20.75 -5.32 5.68
CA ILE A 84 -21.23 -5.53 7.06
C ILE A 84 -20.07 -5.51 8.04
N SER A 85 -18.95 -6.19 7.72
CA SER A 85 -17.76 -6.24 8.58
C SER A 85 -17.15 -4.85 8.78
N ILE A 86 -16.98 -4.09 7.69
CA ILE A 86 -16.51 -2.70 7.71
C ILE A 86 -17.49 -1.79 8.45
N GLY A 87 -18.79 -1.94 8.19
CA GLY A 87 -19.82 -1.19 8.89
C GLY A 87 -19.82 -1.48 10.40
N THR A 88 -19.50 -2.72 10.81
CA THR A 88 -19.38 -3.11 12.22
C THR A 88 -18.22 -2.38 12.89
N ILE A 89 -17.10 -2.17 12.19
CA ILE A 89 -16.00 -1.32 12.67
C ILE A 89 -16.50 0.12 12.90
N GLY A 90 -17.33 0.65 12.01
CA GLY A 90 -17.96 1.97 12.18
C GLY A 90 -18.89 2.05 13.38
N LEU A 91 -19.66 0.98 13.66
CA LEU A 91 -20.50 0.89 14.85
C LEU A 91 -19.66 0.84 16.13
N ILE A 92 -18.58 0.04 16.16
CA ILE A 92 -17.66 -0.04 17.31
C ILE A 92 -17.07 1.34 17.60
N LYS A 93 -16.58 2.05 16.58
CA LYS A 93 -16.08 3.42 16.71
C LYS A 93 -17.16 4.34 17.27
N ALA A 94 -18.39 4.27 16.73
CA ALA A 94 -19.50 5.08 17.20
C ALA A 94 -19.81 4.86 18.68
N VAL A 95 -19.88 3.61 19.15
CA VAL A 95 -20.15 3.29 20.56
C VAL A 95 -19.00 3.75 21.46
N ASN A 96 -17.76 3.66 21.00
CA ASN A 96 -16.58 4.10 21.76
C ASN A 96 -16.50 5.62 21.92
N THR A 97 -16.95 6.39 20.92
CA THR A 97 -16.88 7.86 20.92
C THR A 97 -18.22 8.55 21.18
N PHE A 98 -19.26 7.80 21.52
CA PHE A 98 -20.59 8.37 21.73
C PHE A 98 -20.64 9.19 23.01
N GLU A 99 -21.14 10.42 22.89
CA GLU A 99 -21.35 11.33 24.02
C GLU A 99 -22.85 11.56 24.26
N PRO A 100 -23.39 11.12 25.42
CA PRO A 100 -24.81 11.31 25.74
C PRO A 100 -25.23 12.78 25.92
N SER A 101 -24.27 13.65 26.25
CA SER A 101 -24.48 15.09 26.47
C SER A 101 -25.03 15.82 25.24
N LYS A 102 -24.75 15.31 24.03
CA LYS A 102 -25.10 15.94 22.74
C LYS A 102 -26.58 15.80 22.36
N ARG A 103 -27.43 15.20 23.21
CA ARG A 103 -28.89 15.01 23.00
C ARG A 103 -29.29 14.40 21.64
N ILE A 104 -28.42 13.58 21.06
CA ILE A 104 -28.70 12.81 19.84
C ILE A 104 -28.85 11.33 20.18
N LYS A 105 -29.69 10.62 19.42
CA LYS A 105 -29.85 9.17 19.59
C LYS A 105 -28.60 8.45 19.10
N LEU A 106 -28.20 7.38 19.79
CA LEU A 106 -27.05 6.55 19.43
C LEU A 106 -27.19 6.03 17.99
N ALA A 107 -28.35 5.52 17.61
CA ALA A 107 -28.61 5.04 16.25
C ALA A 107 -28.35 6.11 15.18
N THR A 108 -28.69 7.38 15.43
CA THR A 108 -28.47 8.48 14.49
C THR A 108 -26.97 8.77 14.30
N TYR A 109 -26.22 8.79 15.40
CA TYR A 109 -24.77 8.97 15.37
C TYR A 109 -24.07 7.77 14.71
N ALA A 110 -24.41 6.56 15.15
CA ALA A 110 -23.87 5.31 14.63
C ALA A 110 -24.12 5.18 13.12
N SER A 111 -25.30 5.56 12.63
CA SER A 111 -25.60 5.52 11.20
C SER A 111 -24.60 6.32 10.36
N ARG A 112 -24.19 7.51 10.85
CA ARG A 112 -23.19 8.34 10.16
C ARG A 112 -21.80 7.73 10.21
N CYS A 113 -21.40 7.16 11.33
CA CYS A 113 -20.11 6.48 11.47
C CYS A 113 -20.02 5.24 10.58
N ILE A 114 -21.07 4.40 10.55
CA ILE A 114 -21.16 3.21 9.71
C ILE A 114 -21.04 3.58 8.24
N GLU A 115 -21.86 4.54 7.77
CA GLU A 115 -21.79 5.00 6.38
C GLU A 115 -20.42 5.58 6.01
N ASN A 116 -19.79 6.35 6.92
CA ASN A 116 -18.48 6.92 6.66
C ASN A 116 -17.39 5.85 6.48
N GLU A 117 -17.36 4.81 7.33
CA GLU A 117 -16.39 3.73 7.19
C GLU A 117 -16.58 2.94 5.90
N ILE A 118 -17.83 2.63 5.53
CA ILE A 118 -18.14 1.97 4.26
C ILE A 118 -17.68 2.84 3.07
N LEU A 119 -18.02 4.13 3.07
CA LEU A 119 -17.59 5.07 2.03
C LEU A 119 -16.06 5.24 1.99
N MET A 120 -15.37 5.17 3.13
CA MET A 120 -13.91 5.18 3.18
C MET A 120 -13.32 3.93 2.50
N CYS A 121 -13.89 2.75 2.73
CA CYS A 121 -13.46 1.53 2.06
C CYS A 121 -13.69 1.58 0.55
N LEU A 122 -14.88 2.02 0.12
CA LEU A 122 -15.21 2.15 -1.30
C LEU A 122 -14.25 3.12 -2.02
N ARG A 123 -13.92 4.25 -1.39
CA ARG A 123 -12.94 5.22 -1.93
C ARG A 123 -11.54 4.62 -2.11
N ARG A 124 -11.10 3.74 -1.20
CA ARG A 124 -9.82 3.02 -1.37
C ARG A 124 -9.91 2.00 -2.50
N SER A 125 -11.00 1.23 -2.53
CA SER A 125 -11.22 0.16 -3.52
C SER A 125 -11.34 0.71 -4.95
N CYS A 126 -11.90 1.91 -5.14
CA CYS A 126 -11.95 2.56 -6.45
C CYS A 126 -10.58 2.84 -7.07
N ARG A 127 -9.50 2.96 -6.27
CA ARG A 127 -8.15 3.15 -6.82
C ARG A 127 -7.63 1.88 -7.51
N LEU A 128 -8.02 0.71 -6.99
CA LEU A 128 -7.62 -0.59 -7.53
C LEU A 128 -8.40 -0.94 -8.81
N LYS A 129 -9.51 -0.26 -9.12
CA LYS A 129 -10.30 -0.53 -10.34
C LYS A 129 -9.57 -0.21 -11.65
N LEU A 130 -8.45 0.51 -11.58
CA LEU A 130 -7.58 0.78 -12.75
C LEU A 130 -6.50 -0.29 -12.93
N GLU A 131 -6.34 -1.18 -11.96
CA GLU A 131 -5.38 -2.27 -12.03
C GLU A 131 -6.01 -3.44 -12.80
N VAL A 132 -5.21 -4.08 -13.64
CA VAL A 132 -5.60 -5.24 -14.43
C VAL A 132 -4.68 -6.39 -14.02
N SER A 133 -5.24 -7.60 -13.90
CA SER A 133 -4.42 -8.78 -13.60
C SER A 133 -3.54 -9.12 -14.81
N LEU A 134 -2.30 -9.52 -14.57
CA LEU A 134 -1.45 -10.06 -15.63
C LEU A 134 -1.95 -11.42 -16.13
N ASP A 135 -2.69 -12.13 -15.27
CA ASP A 135 -3.32 -13.41 -15.56
C ASP A 135 -4.72 -13.25 -16.21
N GLU A 136 -5.13 -12.03 -16.54
CA GLU A 136 -6.39 -11.79 -17.25
C GLU A 136 -6.25 -12.21 -18.73
N PRO A 137 -7.13 -13.08 -19.27
CA PRO A 137 -7.07 -13.46 -20.68
C PRO A 137 -7.47 -12.28 -21.57
N LEU A 138 -6.60 -11.92 -22.50
CA LEU A 138 -6.86 -10.89 -23.53
C LEU A 138 -7.64 -11.46 -24.72
N ASN A 139 -7.35 -12.72 -25.07
CA ASN A 139 -8.04 -13.43 -26.14
C ASN A 139 -8.10 -14.93 -25.84
N ILE A 140 -9.10 -15.60 -26.41
CA ILE A 140 -9.24 -17.06 -26.33
C ILE A 140 -9.34 -17.56 -27.75
N ASP A 141 -8.38 -18.39 -28.15
CA ASP A 141 -8.38 -19.03 -29.46
C ASP A 141 -9.53 -20.04 -29.59
N TRP A 142 -9.83 -20.45 -30.82
CA TRP A 142 -10.86 -21.47 -31.10
C TRP A 142 -10.56 -22.84 -30.46
N ASP A 143 -9.29 -23.12 -30.18
CA ASP A 143 -8.82 -24.31 -29.44
C ASP A 143 -8.97 -24.18 -27.91
N GLY A 144 -9.39 -23.02 -27.40
CA GLY A 144 -9.55 -22.76 -25.97
C GLY A 144 -8.26 -22.36 -25.25
N ASN A 145 -7.19 -22.06 -25.98
CA ASN A 145 -5.97 -21.51 -25.38
C ASN A 145 -6.16 -20.01 -25.07
N GLU A 146 -5.82 -19.62 -23.86
CA GLU A 146 -5.93 -18.24 -23.39
C GLU A 146 -4.60 -17.50 -23.64
N LEU A 147 -4.66 -16.35 -24.31
CA LEU A 147 -3.53 -15.42 -24.41
C LEU A 147 -3.61 -14.44 -23.25
N LEU A 148 -2.68 -14.54 -22.31
CA LEU A 148 -2.67 -13.70 -21.11
C LEU A 148 -1.98 -12.36 -21.38
N LEU A 149 -2.27 -11.35 -20.56
CA LEU A 149 -1.54 -10.08 -20.61
C LEU A 149 -0.05 -10.29 -20.33
N SER A 150 0.30 -11.19 -19.42
CA SER A 150 1.69 -11.57 -19.12
C SER A 150 2.48 -12.06 -20.34
N ASP A 151 1.82 -12.71 -21.31
CA ASP A 151 2.47 -13.30 -22.47
C ASP A 151 2.89 -12.24 -23.50
N ILE A 152 2.20 -11.09 -23.50
CA ILE A 152 2.48 -9.98 -24.40
C ILE A 152 3.50 -9.00 -23.78
N LEU A 153 3.52 -8.91 -22.45
CA LEU A 153 4.44 -8.02 -21.75
C LEU A 153 5.88 -8.51 -21.87
N GLY A 154 6.61 -7.96 -22.83
CA GLY A 154 8.04 -8.17 -23.02
C GLY A 154 8.92 -7.24 -22.20
N THR A 155 10.22 -7.53 -22.19
CA THR A 155 11.26 -6.61 -21.71
C THR A 155 11.63 -5.60 -22.78
N GLU A 156 12.24 -4.49 -22.39
CA GLU A 156 12.80 -3.50 -23.33
C GLU A 156 13.78 -4.18 -24.31
N SER A 157 13.68 -3.85 -25.59
CA SER A 157 14.42 -4.53 -26.67
C SER A 157 15.93 -4.33 -26.59
N ASP A 158 16.37 -3.26 -25.94
CA ASP A 158 17.77 -2.87 -25.80
C ASP A 158 18.43 -3.45 -24.55
N ILE A 159 17.73 -4.21 -23.70
CA ILE A 159 18.28 -4.67 -22.40
C ILE A 159 19.58 -5.48 -22.54
N VAL A 160 19.72 -6.24 -23.64
CA VAL A 160 20.92 -7.03 -23.94
C VAL A 160 22.03 -6.15 -24.50
N TYR A 161 21.67 -5.18 -25.35
CA TYR A 161 22.62 -4.31 -26.04
C TYR A 161 23.15 -3.21 -25.12
N ARG A 162 22.33 -2.70 -24.20
CA ARG A 162 22.66 -1.61 -23.28
C ARG A 162 23.92 -1.88 -22.48
N GLY A 163 24.08 -3.11 -21.97
CA GLY A 163 25.30 -3.47 -21.23
C GLY A 163 26.56 -3.46 -22.10
N VAL A 164 26.44 -3.89 -23.36
CA VAL A 164 27.55 -3.88 -24.34
C VAL A 164 27.86 -2.45 -24.79
N GLU A 165 26.84 -1.65 -25.07
CA GLU A 165 26.98 -0.23 -25.41
C GLU A 165 27.64 0.55 -24.27
N ASP A 166 27.23 0.31 -23.02
CA ASP A 166 27.83 0.92 -21.83
C ASP A 166 29.32 0.53 -21.66
N GLU A 167 29.69 -0.71 -21.98
CA GLU A 167 31.09 -1.15 -21.95
C GLU A 167 31.93 -0.48 -23.05
N VAL A 168 31.39 -0.42 -24.27
CA VAL A 168 32.04 0.27 -25.39
C VAL A 168 32.21 1.76 -25.10
N ASP A 169 31.19 2.43 -24.55
CA ASP A 169 31.25 3.84 -24.18
C ASP A 169 32.29 4.12 -23.09
N LYS A 170 32.46 3.20 -22.13
CA LYS A 170 33.51 3.29 -21.10
C LYS A 170 34.90 3.17 -21.72
N GLU A 171 35.11 2.20 -22.62
CA GLU A 171 36.39 2.04 -23.32
C GLU A 171 36.75 3.29 -24.16
N LEU A 172 35.77 3.83 -24.91
CA LEU A 172 35.95 5.05 -25.67
C LEU A 172 36.28 6.25 -24.77
N LEU A 173 35.61 6.35 -23.61
CA LEU A 173 35.88 7.40 -22.64
C LEU A 173 37.29 7.25 -22.05
N GLU A 174 37.74 6.05 -21.71
CA GLU A 174 39.10 5.80 -21.19
C GLU A 174 40.17 6.20 -22.21
N LEU A 175 39.98 5.86 -23.49
CA LEU A 175 40.86 6.26 -24.58
C LEU A 175 40.89 7.78 -24.78
N ALA A 176 39.73 8.44 -24.71
CA ALA A 176 39.63 9.90 -24.82
C ALA A 176 40.28 10.60 -23.61
N MET A 177 40.08 10.07 -22.40
CA MET A 177 40.69 10.55 -21.16
C MET A 177 42.21 10.42 -21.17
N ALA A 178 42.77 9.41 -21.83
CA ALA A 178 44.21 9.23 -22.00
C ALA A 178 44.89 10.33 -22.86
N LYS A 179 44.12 11.11 -23.63
CA LYS A 179 44.62 12.24 -24.43
C LYS A 179 44.64 13.58 -23.68
N LEU A 180 43.98 13.65 -22.53
CA LEU A 180 43.97 14.84 -21.69
C LEU A 180 45.30 14.98 -20.95
N ASP A 181 45.63 16.21 -20.56
CA ASP A 181 46.75 16.41 -19.65
C ASP A 181 46.42 15.89 -18.23
N GLU A 182 47.44 15.64 -17.41
CA GLU A 182 47.27 15.10 -16.05
C GLU A 182 46.35 15.95 -15.16
N ARG A 183 46.34 17.27 -15.38
CA ARG A 183 45.53 18.20 -14.59
C ARG A 183 44.06 18.16 -15.00
N GLU A 184 43.80 18.13 -16.31
CA GLU A 184 42.47 17.99 -16.91
C GLU A 184 41.86 16.63 -16.57
N LYS A 185 42.65 15.56 -16.67
CA LYS A 185 42.27 14.20 -16.24
C LYS A 185 41.87 14.19 -14.77
N ARG A 186 42.69 14.77 -13.89
CA ARG A 186 42.40 14.84 -12.45
C ARG A 186 41.12 15.63 -12.13
N ILE A 187 40.85 16.71 -12.88
CA ILE A 187 39.60 17.47 -12.73
C ILE A 187 38.40 16.60 -13.07
N MET A 188 38.45 15.85 -14.17
CA MET A 188 37.35 14.99 -14.61
C MET A 188 37.14 13.80 -13.66
N GLU A 189 38.21 13.15 -13.21
CA GLU A 189 38.15 12.07 -12.20
C GLU A 189 37.45 12.52 -10.92
N LEU A 190 37.80 13.71 -10.40
CA LEU A 190 37.19 14.24 -9.17
C LEU A 190 35.75 14.74 -9.42
N ARG A 191 35.46 15.36 -10.56
CA ARG A 191 34.12 15.92 -10.83
C ARG A 191 33.06 14.86 -11.06
N PHE A 192 33.43 13.74 -11.67
CA PHE A 192 32.52 12.68 -12.11
C PHE A 192 32.79 11.32 -11.43
N GLY A 193 33.69 11.27 -10.45
CA GLY A 193 33.95 10.05 -9.66
C GLY A 193 34.57 8.90 -10.47
N LEU A 194 35.30 9.20 -11.55
CA LEU A 194 35.88 8.16 -12.40
C LEU A 194 36.99 7.39 -11.67
N GLY A 195 37.11 6.09 -11.91
CA GLY A 195 38.22 5.26 -11.40
C GLY A 195 38.19 4.98 -9.90
N SER A 196 36.99 4.91 -9.29
CA SER A 196 36.76 4.69 -7.84
C SER A 196 36.88 5.94 -6.95
N ASN A 197 36.73 7.14 -7.51
CA ASN A 197 36.68 8.38 -6.74
C ASN A 197 35.23 8.76 -6.39
N GLU A 198 35.04 9.51 -5.30
CA GLU A 198 33.75 10.14 -5.02
C GLU A 198 33.54 11.38 -5.91
N GLU A 199 32.29 11.62 -6.31
CA GLU A 199 31.91 12.82 -7.05
C GLU A 199 32.05 14.07 -6.18
N CYS A 200 32.88 15.01 -6.62
CA CYS A 200 33.11 16.29 -5.95
C CYS A 200 32.46 17.43 -6.73
N THR A 201 31.86 18.40 -6.05
CA THR A 201 31.34 19.64 -6.68
C THR A 201 32.45 20.51 -7.27
N GLN A 202 32.12 21.40 -8.21
CA GLN A 202 33.10 22.34 -8.79
C GLN A 202 33.83 23.18 -7.73
N LYS A 203 33.13 23.54 -6.64
CA LYS A 203 33.72 24.27 -5.52
C LYS A 203 34.72 23.42 -4.76
N GLN A 204 34.37 22.17 -4.42
CA GLN A 204 35.30 21.25 -3.75
C GLN A 204 36.54 20.98 -4.60
N VAL A 205 36.38 20.75 -5.91
CA VAL A 205 37.52 20.55 -6.82
C VAL A 205 38.38 21.81 -6.93
N ALA A 206 37.76 23.00 -6.95
CA ALA A 206 38.45 24.28 -6.94
C ALA A 206 39.29 24.47 -5.66
N ASP A 207 38.71 24.16 -4.51
CA ASP A 207 39.36 24.21 -3.20
C ASP A 207 40.54 23.22 -3.13
N MET A 208 40.38 22.00 -3.65
CA MET A 208 41.44 20.98 -3.69
C MET A 208 42.60 21.33 -4.63
N LEU A 209 42.31 21.97 -5.78
CA LEU A 209 43.29 22.31 -6.80
C LEU A 209 43.84 23.74 -6.66
N GLY A 210 43.43 24.48 -5.62
CA GLY A 210 43.91 25.84 -5.33
C GLY A 210 43.59 26.86 -6.42
N ILE A 211 42.45 26.71 -7.11
CA ILE A 211 42.02 27.59 -8.22
C ILE A 211 40.57 28.04 -8.03
N SER A 212 40.14 29.06 -8.80
CA SER A 212 38.77 29.54 -8.68
C SER A 212 37.74 28.56 -9.25
N GLN A 213 36.56 28.48 -8.63
CA GLN A 213 35.43 27.68 -9.13
C GLN A 213 35.00 28.11 -10.54
N SER A 214 35.06 29.40 -10.87
CA SER A 214 34.80 29.90 -12.24
C SER A 214 35.79 29.33 -13.26
N TYR A 215 37.06 29.15 -12.87
CA TYR A 215 38.08 28.59 -13.74
C TYR A 215 37.87 27.08 -13.96
N ILE A 216 37.53 26.32 -12.91
CA ILE A 216 37.11 24.91 -13.03
C ILE A 216 35.93 24.77 -14.00
N SER A 217 34.90 25.61 -13.86
CA SER A 217 33.72 25.56 -14.75
C SER A 217 34.09 25.77 -16.23
N ARG A 218 35.06 26.65 -16.52
CA ARG A 218 35.53 26.88 -17.90
C ARG A 218 36.35 25.70 -18.42
N LEU A 219 37.20 25.10 -17.59
CA LEU A 219 37.98 23.92 -17.95
C LEU A 219 37.07 22.72 -18.20
N GLU A 220 36.13 22.43 -17.31
CA GLU A 220 35.15 21.33 -17.43
C GLU A 220 34.43 21.38 -18.79
N LYS A 221 33.88 22.55 -19.18
CA LYS A 221 33.21 22.72 -20.48
C LYS A 221 34.14 22.48 -21.67
N ARG A 222 35.40 22.90 -21.58
CA ARG A 222 36.38 22.71 -22.64
C ARG A 222 36.76 21.23 -22.77
N ILE A 223 37.06 20.58 -21.65
CA ILE A 223 37.46 19.18 -21.58
C ILE A 223 36.34 18.29 -22.10
N ILE A 224 35.08 18.51 -21.69
CA ILE A 224 33.92 17.77 -22.19
C ILE A 224 33.79 17.89 -23.72
N LYS A 225 34.07 19.09 -24.29
CA LYS A 225 34.03 19.28 -25.75
C LYS A 225 35.12 18.48 -26.46
N ILE A 226 36.31 18.39 -25.87
CA ILE A 226 37.43 17.59 -26.38
C ILE A 226 37.05 16.11 -26.31
N LEU A 227 36.64 15.61 -25.13
CA LEU A 227 36.24 14.23 -24.93
C LEU A 227 35.15 13.79 -25.92
N LYS A 228 34.09 14.59 -26.09
CA LYS A 228 33.04 14.30 -27.09
C LYS A 228 33.59 14.20 -28.51
N LYS A 229 34.47 15.12 -28.90
CA LYS A 229 35.08 15.12 -30.24
C LYS A 229 35.94 13.87 -30.44
N GLU A 230 36.72 13.48 -29.44
CA GLU A 230 37.59 12.31 -29.49
C GLU A 230 36.77 11.02 -29.54
N MET A 231 35.73 10.88 -28.70
CA MET A 231 34.84 9.71 -28.71
C MET A 231 34.10 9.57 -30.05
N SER A 232 33.59 10.68 -30.61
CA SER A 232 32.95 10.66 -31.93
C SER A 232 33.91 10.40 -33.11
N ALA A 233 35.21 10.57 -32.93
CA ALA A 233 36.21 10.24 -33.94
C ALA A 233 36.68 8.79 -33.88
N MET A 234 36.37 8.08 -32.79
CA MET A 234 36.73 6.69 -32.52
C MET A 234 35.57 5.71 -32.77
N MET A 235 34.32 6.21 -32.77
CA MET A 235 33.14 5.53 -33.32
C MET A 235 33.20 5.46 -34.85
#